data_AF-A0AB72ZTI1-F1
#
_entry.id   AF-A0AB72ZTI1-F1
#
_cell.length_a   1.000
_cell.length_b   1.000
_cell.length_c   1.000
_cell.angle_alpha   90.00
_cell.angle_beta   90.00
_cell.angle_gamma   90.00
#
_symmetry.space_group_name_H-M   'P 1'
#
loop_
_entity.id
_entity.type
_entity.pdbx_description
1 polymer ?
#
loop_
_entity_poly.entity_id
_entity_poly.type
_entity_poly.pdbx_seq_one_letter_code
_entity_poly.pdbx_strand_id
1 'polypeptide(L)' 'MVVAILMGVAIGYGLKELTHISWLFWLGVIWGVLASFLNVYKAYKNMQKDYEELVKDPKYTQNKTK' A
#
# COMPACT_ATOMS: atom_id res chain seq x y z
N MET A 1 1.99 3.03 4.98
CA MET A 1 1.36 1.74 5.37
C MET A 1 0.62 1.83 6.71
N VAL A 2 1.30 2.20 7.81
CA VAL A 2 0.73 2.19 9.17
C VAL A 2 -0.47 3.11 9.35
N VAL A 3 -0.42 4.33 8.81
CA VAL A 3 -1.51 5.33 8.93
C VAL A 3 -2.84 4.81 8.37
N ALA A 4 -2.81 4.14 7.21
CA ALA A 4 -4.02 3.59 6.58
C ALA A 4 -4.66 2.48 7.42
N ILE A 5 -3.83 1.64 8.06
CA ILE A 5 -4.29 0.58 8.94
C ILE A 5 -4.91 1.18 10.21
N LEU A 6 -4.25 2.18 10.82
CA LEU A 6 -4.77 2.89 11.99
C LEU A 6 -6.10 3.60 11.70
N MET A 7 -6.23 4.24 10.54
CA MET A 7 -7.49 4.84 10.10
C MET A 7 -8.58 3.78 9.88
N GLY A 8 -8.26 2.64 9.25
CA GLY A 8 -9.21 1.55 9.07
C GLY A 8 -9.71 0.96 10.39
N VAL A 9 -8.82 0.77 11.36
CA VAL A 9 -9.15 0.27 12.70
C VAL A 9 -9.95 1.31 13.50
N ALA A 10 -9.57 2.59 13.47
CA ALA A 10 -10.28 3.65 14.17
C ALA A 10 -11.70 3.85 13.63
N ILE A 11 -11.86 3.84 12.31
CA ILE A 11 -13.17 3.93 11.65
C ILE A 11 -14.01 2.70 11.97
N GLY A 12 -13.43 1.49 11.88
CA GLY A 12 -14.13 0.25 12.23
C GLY A 12 -14.59 0.22 13.70
N TYR A 13 -13.74 0.70 14.62
CA TYR A 13 -14.08 0.81 16.03
C TYR A 13 -15.21 1.82 16.29
N GLY A 14 -15.14 3.01 15.68
CA GLY A 14 -16.20 4.01 15.78
C GLY A 14 -17.56 3.51 15.25
N LEU A 15 -17.55 2.80 14.12
CA LEU A 15 -18.76 2.18 13.56
C LEU A 15 -19.33 1.08 14.47
N LYS A 16 -18.48 0.26 15.08
CA LYS A 16 -18.90 -0.76 16.04
C LYS A 16 -19.59 -0.12 17.26
N GLU A 17 -19.02 0.96 17.78
CA GLU A 17 -19.56 1.63 18.96
C GLU A 17 -20.92 2.29 18.68
N LEU A 18 -21.08 2.89 17.50
CA LEU A 18 -22.33 3.55 17.10
C LEU A 18 -23.45 2.59 16.72
N THR A 19 -23.12 1.44 16.13
CA THR A 19 -24.13 0.51 15.60
C THR A 19 -24.39 -0.69 16.51
N HIS A 20 -23.52 -0.96 17.49
CA HIS A 20 -23.47 -2.20 18.27
C HIS A 20 -23.38 -3.49 17.44
N ILE A 21 -23.18 -3.38 16.12
CA ILE A 21 -23.06 -4.53 15.23
C ILE A 21 -21.57 -4.87 15.10
N SER A 22 -21.17 -5.92 15.81
CA SER A 22 -19.76 -6.38 15.84
C SER A 22 -19.20 -6.78 14.47
N TRP A 23 -20.05 -7.11 13.51
CA TRP A 23 -19.60 -7.49 12.16
C TRP A 23 -19.12 -6.28 11.32
N LEU A 24 -19.64 -5.07 11.55
CA LEU A 24 -19.20 -3.87 10.82
C LEU A 24 -17.75 -3.50 11.13
N PHE A 25 -17.25 -3.86 12.31
CA PHE A 25 -15.83 -3.69 12.67
C PHE A 25 -14.92 -4.36 11.64
N TRP A 26 -15.24 -5.60 11.25
CA TRP A 26 -14.44 -6.37 10.29
C TRP A 26 -14.47 -5.77 8.89
N LEU A 27 -15.56 -5.12 8.49
CA LEU A 27 -15.62 -4.40 7.23
C LEU A 27 -14.53 -3.31 7.20
N GLY A 28 -14.46 -2.48 8.25
CA GLY A 28 -13.44 -1.42 8.37
C GLY A 28 -12.01 -1.96 8.37
N VAL A 29 -11.77 -3.09 9.04
CA VAL A 29 -10.47 -3.76 9.06
C VAL A 29 -10.08 -4.26 7.66
N ILE A 30 -10.99 -4.94 6.95
CA ILE A 30 -10.73 -5.46 5.60
C ILE A 30 -10.40 -4.32 4.65
N TRP A 31 -11.19 -3.24 4.66
CA TRP A 31 -10.95 -2.07 3.82
C TRP A 31 -9.63 -1.37 4.17
N GLY A 32 -9.29 -1.26 5.46
CA GLY A 32 -8.02 -0.70 5.91
C GLY A 32 -6.81 -1.50 5.43
N VAL A 33 -6.88 -2.83 5.51
CA VAL A 33 -5.81 -3.73 5.02
C VAL A 33 -5.65 -3.61 3.51
N LEU A 34 -6.76 -3.68 2.75
CA LEU A 34 -6.73 -3.53 1.29
C LEU A 34 -6.16 -2.18 0.85
N ALA A 35 -6.55 -1.08 1.52
CA ALA A 35 -6.02 0.26 1.25
C ALA A 35 -4.51 0.35 1.53
N SER A 36 -4.04 -0.29 2.60
CA SER A 36 -2.62 -0.34 2.93
C SER A 36 -1.80 -1.07 1.86
N PHE A 37 -2.30 -2.19 1.34
CA PHE A 37 -1.67 -2.96 0.26
C PHE A 37 -1.59 -2.17 -1.04
N LEU A 38 -2.68 -1.50 -1.43
CA LEU A 38 -2.69 -0.65 -2.64
C LEU A 38 -1.68 0.49 -2.54
N ASN A 39 -1.53 1.10 -1.37
CA ASN A 39 -0.54 2.15 -1.14
C ASN A 39 0.90 1.63 -1.31
N VAL A 40 1.21 0.46 -0.73
CA VAL A 40 2.51 -0.19 -0.85
C VAL A 40 2.79 -0.61 -2.29
N TYR A 41 1.81 -1.21 -2.98
CA TYR A 41 1.95 -1.63 -4.37
C TYR A 41 2.23 -0.43 -5.30
N LYS A 42 1.56 0.69 -5.08
CA LYS A 42 1.80 1.92 -5.84
C LYS A 42 3.23 2.44 -5.64
N ALA A 43 3.71 2.45 -4.40
CA ALA A 43 5.09 2.85 -4.10
C ALA A 43 6.11 1.90 -4.75
N TYR A 44 5.89 0.59 -4.67
CA TYR A 44 6.73 -0.41 -5.32
C TYR A 44 6.79 -0.21 -6.84
N LYS A 45 5.64 -0.02 -7.48
CA LYS A 45 5.56 0.19 -8.94
C LYS A 45 6.28 1.47 -9.38
N ASN A 46 6.24 2.53 -8.57
CA ASN A 46 7.00 3.74 -8.86
C ASN A 46 8.51 3.48 -8.76
N MET A 47 8.96 2.84 -7.69
CA MET A 47 10.38 2.49 -7.52
C MET A 47 10.89 1.59 -8.66
N GLN A 48 10.06 0.65 -9.13
CA GLN A 48 10.40 -0.23 -10.24
C GLN A 48 10.59 0.54 -11.55
N LYS A 49 9.74 1.53 -11.84
CA LYS A 49 9.88 2.38 -13.03
C LYS A 49 11.16 3.19 -12.99
N ASP A 50 11.47 3.79 -11.86
CA ASP A 50 12.71 4.55 -11.68
C ASP A 50 13.93 3.63 -11.91
N TYR A 51 13.85 2.38 -11.43
CA TYR A 51 14.88 1.37 -11.68
C TYR A 51 15.02 1.00 -13.16
N GLU A 52 13.92 0.80 -13.87
CA GLU A 52 13.94 0.48 -15.31
C GLU A 52 14.53 1.64 -16.14
N GLU A 53 14.25 2.89 -15.74
CA GLU A 53 14.82 4.07 -16.36
C GLU A 53 16.32 4.18 -16.12
N LEU A 54 16.78 3.89 -14.90
CA LEU A 54 18.21 3.80 -14.57
C LEU A 54 18.93 2.68 -15.33
N VAL A 55 18.27 1.53 -15.53
CA VAL A 55 18.84 0.41 -16.30
C VAL A 55 18.93 0.75 -17.79
N LYS A 56 18.01 1.54 -18.33
CA LYS A 56 18.02 2.01 -19.73
C LYS A 56 19.02 3.13 -19.99
N ASP A 57 19.57 3.77 -18.95
CA ASP A 57 20.58 4.80 -19.12
C ASP A 57 21.83 4.17 -19.80
N PRO A 58 22.24 4.68 -20.97
CA PRO A 58 23.38 4.17 -21.70
C PRO A 58 24.64 4.16 -20.83
N LYS A 59 24.79 5.04 -19.83
CA LYS A 59 25.95 5.06 -18.91
C LYS A 59 26.13 3.75 -18.11
N TYR A 60 25.04 3.02 -17.83
CA TYR A 60 25.08 1.75 -17.08
C TYR A 60 24.93 0.50 -17.98
N THR A 61 24.50 0.67 -19.22
CA THR A 61 24.33 -0.42 -20.19
C THR A 61 25.68 -0.90 -20.76
N GLN A 62 26.74 -0.11 -20.66
CA GLN A 62 28.01 -0.34 -21.39
C GLN A 62 28.95 -1.35 -20.71
N ASN A 63 28.59 -1.88 -19.53
CA ASN A 63 29.41 -2.85 -18.79
C ASN A 63 28.94 -4.31 -18.93
N LYS A 64 27.97 -4.60 -19.82
CA LYS A 64 27.52 -5.97 -20.13
C LYS A 64 28.36 -6.69 -21.19
N THR A 65 29.47 -6.11 -21.63
CA THR A 65 30.36 -6.71 -22.62
C THR A 65 31.76 -6.90 -22.04
N LYS A 66 31.99 -8.07 -21.44
CA LYS A 66 33.22 -8.86 -21.59
C LYS A 66 32.99 -10.28 -21.06
#